data_AF-A0A2N5X5M1-F1
#
_entry.id   AF-A0A2N5X5M1-F1
#
_cell.length_a   1.000
_cell.length_b   1.000
_cell.length_c   1.000
_cell.angle_alpha   90.00
_cell.angle_beta   90.00
_cell.angle_gamma   90.00
#
_symmetry.space_group_name_H-M   'P 1'
#
loop_
_entity.id
_entity.type
_entity.pdbx_description
1 polymer ?
#
loop_
_entity_poly.entity_id
_entity_poly.type
_entity_poly.pdbx_seq_one_letter_code
_entity_poly.pdbx_strand_id
1 'polypeptide(L)'
;MNVYSNNTESRQSVVDTLKALGAKNLNKGTSGNVSVATENGMLITPTGVAAELLQAEHIVHMALDGEVDPNQLTPSSEWKMHADVYRHKAGTAAVVHCHSPFATILACARRAIPAMHYMVAAAGSDSIPLADYATFGSDELSATALQALSESMACLLANHGQLATGRDLAAALKLAELVEEQAHCYWGTLSIGGPVLLDTEQMDAVQDAFTHYGQQATRGDLAGGNKFQV
;
A
#
# COMPACT_ATOMS: atom_id res chain seq x y z
N MET A 1 -18.49 -7.34 -2.37
CA MET A 1 -18.10 -8.74 -2.61
C MET A 1 -16.64 -8.86 -2.29
N ASN A 2 -16.25 -9.77 -1.38
CA ASN A 2 -14.83 -10.02 -1.11
C ASN A 2 -14.24 -10.74 -2.32
N VAL A 3 -13.18 -10.15 -2.88
CA VAL A 3 -12.54 -10.63 -4.12
C VAL A 3 -11.74 -11.92 -3.85
N TYR A 4 -11.33 -12.17 -2.61
CA TYR A 4 -10.43 -13.26 -2.24
C TYR A 4 -11.08 -14.26 -1.28
N SER A 5 -10.65 -15.52 -1.40
CA SER A 5 -11.05 -16.62 -0.51
C SER A 5 -9.82 -17.39 -0.04
N ASN A 6 -9.92 -18.16 1.05
CA ASN A 6 -8.79 -18.96 1.56
C ASN A 6 -8.55 -20.20 0.68
N ASN A 7 -8.00 -19.98 -0.52
CA ASN A 7 -7.67 -21.01 -1.50
C ASN A 7 -6.27 -20.78 -2.08
N THR A 8 -5.75 -21.78 -2.80
CA THR A 8 -4.39 -21.73 -3.38
C THR A 8 -4.19 -20.56 -4.33
N GLU A 9 -5.19 -20.19 -5.12
CA GLU A 9 -5.10 -19.09 -6.10
C GLU A 9 -4.94 -17.71 -5.43
N SER A 10 -5.75 -17.42 -4.41
CA SER A 10 -5.66 -16.14 -3.66
C SER A 10 -4.34 -16.06 -2.90
N ARG A 11 -3.90 -17.18 -2.31
CA ARG A 11 -2.60 -17.30 -1.64
C ARG A 11 -1.45 -17.09 -2.63
N GLN A 12 -1.51 -17.69 -3.81
CA GLN A 12 -0.51 -17.50 -4.86
C GLN A 12 -0.45 -16.03 -5.30
N SER A 13 -1.59 -15.36 -5.42
CA SER A 13 -1.63 -13.93 -5.77
C SER A 13 -0.90 -13.05 -4.73
N VAL A 14 -1.01 -13.36 -3.43
CA VAL A 14 -0.26 -12.69 -2.37
C VAL A 14 1.25 -12.92 -2.53
N VAL A 15 1.67 -14.17 -2.81
CA VAL A 15 3.07 -14.52 -3.07
C VAL A 15 3.62 -13.74 -4.27
N ASP A 16 2.88 -13.72 -5.37
CA ASP A 16 3.29 -13.07 -6.62
C ASP A 16 3.41 -11.55 -6.42
N THR A 17 2.53 -10.96 -5.62
CA THR A 17 2.60 -9.54 -5.26
C THR A 17 3.84 -9.22 -4.44
N LEU A 18 4.18 -10.04 -3.43
CA LEU A 18 5.42 -9.85 -2.66
C LEU A 18 6.67 -9.97 -3.54
N LYS A 19 6.69 -10.94 -4.47
CA LYS A 19 7.78 -11.10 -5.45
C LYS A 19 7.86 -9.90 -6.39
N ALA A 20 6.73 -9.34 -6.81
CA ALA A 20 6.68 -8.15 -7.65
C ALA A 20 7.25 -6.92 -6.94
N LEU A 21 7.02 -6.74 -5.64
CA LEU A 21 7.66 -5.69 -4.84
C LEU A 21 9.19 -5.80 -4.89
N GLY A 22 9.72 -7.02 -4.73
CA GLY A 22 11.16 -7.29 -4.86
C GLY A 22 11.69 -6.98 -6.25
N ALA A 23 11.01 -7.47 -7.30
CA ALA A 23 11.40 -7.24 -8.70
C ALA A 23 11.39 -5.76 -9.10
N LYS A 24 10.51 -4.96 -8.47
CA LYS A 24 10.41 -3.51 -8.66
C LYS A 24 11.33 -2.70 -7.73
N ASN A 25 12.16 -3.38 -6.93
CA ASN A 25 13.09 -2.77 -5.96
C ASN A 25 12.38 -1.90 -4.90
N LEU A 26 11.11 -2.21 -4.61
CA LEU A 26 10.31 -1.57 -3.55
C LEU A 26 10.52 -2.24 -2.19
N ASN A 27 10.97 -3.49 -2.19
CA ASN A 27 11.25 -4.25 -0.98
C ASN A 27 12.58 -4.99 -1.11
N LYS A 28 13.36 -5.03 -0.03
CA LYS A 28 14.62 -5.79 0.03
C LYS A 28 14.56 -6.76 1.20
N GLY A 29 14.87 -8.03 0.94
CA GLY A 29 14.83 -9.07 1.97
C GLY A 29 13.40 -9.34 2.45
N THR A 30 13.21 -9.36 3.77
CA THR A 30 12.00 -9.87 4.42
C THR A 30 11.18 -8.80 5.17
N SER A 31 11.39 -7.51 4.88
CA SER A 31 10.76 -6.44 5.67
C SER A 31 9.36 -6.06 5.22
N GLY A 32 9.09 -6.03 3.91
CA GLY A 32 7.75 -5.82 3.37
C GLY A 32 6.80 -7.00 3.58
N ASN A 33 5.50 -6.71 3.62
CA ASN A 33 4.45 -7.71 3.81
C ASN A 33 3.17 -7.33 3.03
N VAL A 34 2.40 -8.34 2.66
CA VAL A 34 1.23 -8.20 1.77
C VAL A 34 0.07 -8.99 2.36
N SER A 35 -1.14 -8.42 2.31
CA SER A 35 -2.35 -9.14 2.65
C SER A 35 -3.53 -8.86 1.74
N VAL A 36 -4.52 -9.75 1.79
CA VAL A 36 -5.85 -9.56 1.22
C VAL A 36 -6.95 -9.88 2.23
N ALA A 37 -8.05 -9.14 2.17
CA ALA A 37 -9.27 -9.43 2.94
C ALA A 37 -9.99 -10.65 2.36
N THR A 38 -10.51 -11.49 3.25
CA THR A 38 -11.37 -12.65 2.93
C THR A 38 -12.68 -12.52 3.70
N GLU A 39 -13.66 -13.40 3.43
CA GLU A 39 -14.93 -13.43 4.18
C GLU A 39 -14.75 -13.51 5.70
N ASN A 40 -13.78 -14.31 6.17
CA ASN A 40 -13.61 -14.61 7.60
C ASN A 40 -12.24 -14.14 8.15
N GLY A 41 -11.69 -13.04 7.63
CA GLY A 41 -10.38 -12.53 8.08
C GLY A 41 -9.52 -12.08 6.91
N MET A 42 -8.23 -12.45 6.92
CA MET A 42 -7.29 -12.08 5.86
C MET A 42 -6.30 -13.20 5.56
N LEU A 43 -5.74 -13.17 4.35
CA LEU A 43 -4.52 -13.89 3.99
C LEU A 43 -3.35 -12.92 4.08
N ILE A 44 -2.29 -13.27 4.80
CA ILE A 44 -1.11 -12.41 5.01
C ILE A 44 0.19 -13.20 4.86
N THR A 45 1.24 -12.54 4.39
CA THR A 45 2.58 -13.11 4.35
C THR A 45 3.09 -13.46 5.76
N PRO A 46 3.80 -14.60 5.93
CA PRO A 46 4.41 -14.97 7.20
C PRO A 46 5.63 -14.08 7.53
N THR A 47 6.01 -14.02 8.80
CA THR A 47 7.21 -13.29 9.22
C THR A 47 8.49 -14.05 8.84
N GLY A 48 9.53 -13.30 8.43
CA GLY A 48 10.89 -13.83 8.27
C GLY A 48 11.12 -14.80 7.09
N VAL A 49 10.16 -14.96 6.17
CA VAL A 49 10.32 -15.83 4.99
C VAL A 49 10.72 -14.98 3.78
N ALA A 50 11.86 -15.32 3.17
CA ALA A 50 12.33 -14.66 1.95
C ALA A 50 11.35 -14.87 0.79
N ALA A 51 11.14 -13.84 -0.03
CA ALA A 51 10.17 -13.85 -1.13
C ALA A 51 10.44 -14.99 -2.14
N GLU A 52 11.71 -15.36 -2.34
CA GLU A 52 12.14 -16.42 -3.25
C GLU A 52 11.73 -17.82 -2.77
N LEU A 53 11.63 -18.01 -1.45
CA LEU A 53 11.25 -19.27 -0.80
C LEU A 53 9.76 -19.36 -0.51
N LEU A 54 9.04 -18.24 -0.62
CA LEU A 54 7.63 -18.17 -0.30
C LEU A 54 6.78 -18.92 -1.35
N GLN A 55 5.86 -19.74 -0.86
CA GLN A 55 4.93 -20.56 -1.62
C GLN A 55 3.50 -20.31 -1.10
N ALA A 56 2.48 -20.64 -1.89
CA ALA A 56 1.08 -20.37 -1.53
C ALA A 56 0.67 -21.01 -0.18
N GLU A 57 1.18 -22.19 0.13
CA GLU A 57 0.93 -22.89 1.41
C GLU A 57 1.52 -22.18 2.63
N HIS A 58 2.54 -21.34 2.45
CA HIS A 58 3.16 -20.56 3.52
C HIS A 58 2.37 -19.31 3.90
N ILE A 59 1.41 -18.89 3.08
CA ILE A 59 0.54 -17.75 3.41
C ILE A 59 -0.30 -18.09 4.64
N VAL A 60 -0.49 -17.13 5.54
CA VAL A 60 -1.22 -17.36 6.78
C VAL A 60 -2.64 -16.84 6.61
N HIS A 61 -3.63 -17.70 6.86
CA HIS A 61 -5.02 -17.24 7.05
C HIS A 61 -5.25 -16.99 8.53
N MET A 62 -5.76 -15.80 8.86
CA MET A 62 -6.06 -15.42 10.23
C MET A 62 -7.30 -14.53 10.30
N ALA A 63 -8.00 -14.59 11.43
CA ALA A 63 -9.06 -13.64 11.74
C ALA A 63 -8.45 -12.26 12.02
N LEU A 64 -9.25 -11.20 11.83
CA LEU A 64 -8.75 -9.83 12.02
C LEU A 64 -8.41 -9.53 13.49
N ASP A 65 -8.94 -10.28 14.45
CA ASP A 65 -8.66 -10.15 15.89
C ASP A 65 -7.37 -10.85 16.34
N GLY A 66 -6.70 -11.56 15.43
CA GLY A 66 -5.42 -12.21 15.69
C GLY A 66 -5.50 -13.71 15.81
N GLU A 67 -6.71 -14.31 15.81
CA GLU A 67 -6.85 -15.76 15.87
C GLU A 67 -6.28 -16.43 14.61
N VAL A 68 -5.39 -17.40 14.81
CA VAL A 68 -4.67 -18.13 13.75
C VAL A 68 -4.57 -19.60 14.12
N ASP A 69 -4.72 -20.50 13.14
CA ASP A 69 -4.48 -21.94 13.36
C ASP A 69 -3.01 -22.15 13.78
N PRO A 70 -2.74 -22.77 14.94
CA PRO A 70 -1.38 -22.98 15.45
C PRO A 70 -0.50 -23.88 14.57
N ASN A 71 -1.08 -24.58 13.59
CA ASN A 71 -0.33 -25.39 12.63
C ASN A 71 0.17 -24.58 11.42
N GLN A 72 -0.26 -23.33 11.26
CA GLN A 72 0.26 -22.43 10.23
C GLN A 72 1.58 -21.78 10.68
N LEU A 73 2.27 -21.14 9.73
CA LEU A 73 3.41 -20.28 10.05
C LEU A 73 2.97 -19.06 10.88
N THR A 74 3.93 -18.47 11.59
CA THR A 74 3.71 -17.19 12.28
C THR A 74 3.42 -16.09 11.25
N PRO A 75 2.31 -15.32 11.38
CA PRO A 75 2.01 -14.22 10.47
C PRO A 75 3.05 -13.10 10.59
N SER A 76 3.03 -12.15 9.65
CA SER A 76 3.80 -10.90 9.77
C SER A 76 3.62 -10.28 11.16
N SER A 77 4.69 -9.74 11.74
CA SER A 77 4.63 -8.97 13.00
C SER A 77 3.72 -7.75 12.92
N GLU A 78 3.42 -7.27 11.71
CA GLU A 78 2.61 -6.08 11.45
C GLU A 78 1.18 -6.39 11.03
N TRP A 79 0.71 -7.62 11.28
CA TRP A 79 -0.64 -8.05 10.93
C TRP A 79 -1.74 -7.10 11.47
N LYS A 80 -1.52 -6.47 12.63
CA LYS A 80 -2.49 -5.55 13.25
C LYS A 80 -2.78 -4.34 12.37
N MET A 81 -1.73 -3.75 11.79
CA MET A 81 -1.85 -2.63 10.86
C MET A 81 -2.72 -2.99 9.65
N HIS A 82 -2.56 -4.21 9.12
CA HIS A 82 -3.37 -4.72 8.01
C HIS A 82 -4.82 -4.99 8.44
N ALA A 83 -5.00 -5.65 9.58
CA ALA A 83 -6.31 -6.01 10.11
C ALA A 83 -7.17 -4.76 10.41
N ASP A 84 -6.56 -3.73 10.98
CA ASP A 84 -7.26 -2.51 11.33
C ASP A 84 -7.60 -1.66 10.11
N VAL A 85 -6.77 -1.67 9.06
CA VAL A 85 -7.15 -1.12 7.75
C VAL A 85 -8.41 -1.79 7.22
N TYR A 86 -8.50 -3.12 7.25
CA TYR A 86 -9.70 -3.82 6.78
C TYR A 86 -10.94 -3.55 7.63
N ARG A 87 -10.78 -3.33 8.94
CA ARG A 87 -11.91 -2.99 9.83
C ARG A 87 -12.46 -1.58 9.59
N HIS A 88 -11.58 -0.62 9.35
CA HIS A 88 -11.94 0.81 9.43
C HIS A 88 -11.98 1.50 8.07
N LYS A 89 -11.35 0.95 7.03
CA LYS A 89 -11.35 1.51 5.68
C LYS A 89 -12.18 0.65 4.74
N ALA A 90 -13.46 0.97 4.64
CA ALA A 90 -14.39 0.27 3.75
C ALA A 90 -13.92 0.31 2.29
N GLY A 91 -14.11 -0.80 1.56
CA GLY A 91 -13.71 -0.92 0.15
C GLY A 91 -12.26 -1.36 -0.06
N THR A 92 -11.43 -1.37 0.98
CA THR A 92 -10.08 -1.95 0.91
C THR A 92 -10.15 -3.48 0.93
N ALA A 93 -9.54 -4.13 -0.07
CA ALA A 93 -9.43 -5.59 -0.14
C ALA A 93 -7.97 -6.08 -0.17
N ALA A 94 -7.00 -5.21 -0.38
CA ALA A 94 -5.58 -5.52 -0.37
C ALA A 94 -4.78 -4.42 0.32
N VAL A 95 -3.72 -4.84 1.01
CA VAL A 95 -2.77 -3.93 1.68
C VAL A 95 -1.36 -4.39 1.36
N VAL A 96 -0.51 -3.44 0.99
CA VAL A 96 0.91 -3.61 0.68
C VAL A 96 1.71 -2.71 1.61
N HIS A 97 2.61 -3.32 2.38
CA HIS A 97 3.63 -2.61 3.15
C HIS A 97 5.01 -2.91 2.57
N CYS A 98 5.84 -1.88 2.37
CA CYS A 98 7.21 -2.04 1.92
C CYS A 98 8.12 -0.90 2.38
N HIS A 99 9.42 -1.16 2.34
CA HIS A 99 10.47 -0.20 2.72
C HIS A 99 11.16 0.32 1.47
N SER A 100 10.40 0.99 0.60
CA SER A 100 10.91 1.46 -0.69
C SER A 100 11.90 2.62 -0.49
N PRO A 101 12.97 2.71 -1.30
CA PRO A 101 14.12 3.57 -1.01
C PRO A 101 13.78 5.04 -0.71
N PHE A 102 13.09 5.74 -1.61
CA PHE A 102 12.82 7.17 -1.48
C PHE A 102 11.69 7.46 -0.51
N ALA A 103 10.64 6.64 -0.48
CA ALA A 103 9.57 6.77 0.50
C ALA A 103 10.12 6.65 1.93
N THR A 104 11.02 5.68 2.16
CA THR A 104 11.70 5.48 3.45
C THR A 104 12.61 6.65 3.79
N ILE A 105 13.36 7.20 2.82
CA ILE A 105 14.19 8.41 3.03
C ILE A 105 13.34 9.57 3.56
N LEU A 106 12.21 9.85 2.92
CA LEU A 106 11.31 10.93 3.35
C LEU A 106 10.66 10.64 4.70
N ALA A 107 10.25 9.39 4.95
CA ALA A 107 9.68 8.97 6.21
C ALA A 107 10.67 9.08 7.38
N CYS A 108 11.95 8.78 7.14
CA CYS A 108 13.06 9.02 8.08
C CYS A 108 13.27 10.52 8.32
N ALA A 109 13.15 11.33 7.27
CA ALA A 109 13.28 12.80 7.32
C ALA A 109 12.05 13.53 7.87
N ARG A 110 11.00 12.81 8.29
CA ARG A 110 9.72 13.36 8.76
C ARG A 110 9.04 14.27 7.73
N ARG A 111 9.05 13.86 6.46
CA ARG A 111 8.42 14.61 5.36
C ARG A 111 7.29 13.81 4.72
N ALA A 112 6.07 14.33 4.81
CA ALA A 112 4.98 13.94 3.93
C ALA A 112 5.27 14.39 2.47
N ILE A 113 4.59 13.80 1.49
CA ILE A 113 4.75 14.18 0.07
C ILE A 113 3.60 15.13 -0.28
N PRO A 114 3.86 16.44 -0.50
CA PRO A 114 2.81 17.41 -0.81
C PRO A 114 2.36 17.30 -2.28
N ALA A 115 1.41 18.15 -2.69
CA ALA A 115 0.97 18.37 -4.07
C ALA A 115 2.05 18.96 -5.00
N MET A 116 3.28 18.43 -4.96
CA MET A 116 4.39 18.83 -5.84
C MET A 116 4.21 18.30 -7.27
N HIS A 117 3.42 17.24 -7.42
CA HIS A 117 3.08 16.64 -8.70
C HIS A 117 1.66 16.08 -8.61
N TYR A 118 0.84 16.32 -9.64
CA TYR A 118 -0.60 16.03 -9.63
C TYR A 118 -0.94 14.57 -9.35
N MET A 119 -0.01 13.64 -9.61
CA MET A 119 -0.22 12.21 -9.40
C MET A 119 -0.38 11.82 -7.94
N VAL A 120 -0.11 12.68 -6.95
CA VAL A 120 -0.49 12.39 -5.56
C VAL A 120 -2.00 12.17 -5.41
N ALA A 121 -2.83 12.79 -6.27
CA ALA A 121 -4.27 12.56 -6.32
C ALA A 121 -4.67 11.10 -6.60
N ALA A 122 -3.77 10.29 -7.19
CA ALA A 122 -4.00 8.86 -7.35
C ALA A 122 -4.08 8.08 -6.02
N ALA A 123 -3.64 8.68 -4.91
CA ALA A 123 -3.86 8.17 -3.57
C ALA A 123 -5.25 8.57 -3.00
N GLY A 124 -6.11 9.22 -3.78
CA GLY A 124 -7.40 9.74 -3.34
C GLY A 124 -7.29 11.02 -2.50
N SER A 125 -6.17 11.75 -2.60
CA SER A 125 -5.80 12.84 -1.71
C SER A 125 -4.81 13.83 -2.32
N ASP A 126 -4.75 15.06 -1.80
CA ASP A 126 -3.83 16.09 -2.31
C ASP A 126 -2.38 15.93 -1.82
N SER A 127 -2.12 14.90 -1.03
CA SER A 127 -0.78 14.57 -0.51
C SER A 127 -0.67 13.09 -0.17
N ILE A 128 0.54 12.59 0.05
CA ILE A 128 0.77 11.31 0.74
C ILE A 128 1.18 11.64 2.17
N PRO A 129 0.29 11.44 3.16
CA PRO A 129 0.53 11.82 4.55
C PRO A 129 1.62 10.97 5.20
N LEU A 130 2.14 11.46 6.33
CA LEU A 130 3.11 10.77 7.17
C LEU A 130 2.45 10.43 8.50
N ALA A 131 2.38 9.14 8.83
CA ALA A 131 2.00 8.66 10.16
C ALA A 131 3.10 8.96 11.19
N ASP A 132 2.71 9.21 12.43
CA ASP A 132 3.63 9.37 13.55
C ASP A 132 4.39 8.07 13.89
N TYR A 133 5.56 8.22 14.51
CA TYR A 133 6.40 7.08 14.87
C TYR A 133 5.77 6.25 15.98
N ALA A 134 5.74 4.95 15.77
CA ALA A 134 5.53 3.94 16.79
C ALA A 134 6.38 2.70 16.45
N THR A 135 6.59 1.83 17.42
CA THR A 135 7.36 0.60 17.21
C THR A 135 6.59 -0.37 16.32
N PHE A 136 7.29 -1.04 15.40
CA PHE A 136 6.67 -2.03 14.50
C PHE A 136 5.90 -3.11 15.28
N GLY A 137 4.76 -3.54 14.73
CA GLY A 137 3.88 -4.53 15.36
C GLY A 137 3.11 -4.06 16.60
N SER A 138 3.23 -2.79 16.99
CA SER A 138 2.48 -2.21 18.11
C SER A 138 1.08 -1.75 17.70
N ASP A 139 0.18 -1.62 18.68
CA ASP A 139 -1.17 -1.09 18.45
C ASP A 139 -1.12 0.40 18.07
N GLU A 140 -0.14 1.13 18.61
CA GLU A 140 0.09 2.54 18.33
C GLU A 140 0.48 2.77 16.86
N LEU A 141 1.31 1.90 16.27
CA LEU A 141 1.63 1.99 14.83
C LEU A 141 0.39 1.80 13.97
N SER A 142 -0.45 0.83 14.34
CA SER A 142 -1.72 0.60 13.65
C SER A 142 -2.61 1.85 13.70
N ALA A 143 -2.75 2.45 14.89
CA ALA A 143 -3.56 3.65 15.09
C ALA A 143 -3.05 4.87 14.32
N THR A 144 -1.74 5.14 14.32
CA THR A 144 -1.18 6.28 13.58
C THR A 144 -1.24 6.08 12.07
N ALA A 145 -1.03 4.85 11.58
CA ALA A 145 -1.21 4.51 10.18
C ALA A 145 -2.66 4.71 9.72
N LEU A 146 -3.63 4.24 10.51
CA LEU A 146 -5.06 4.47 10.24
C LEU A 146 -5.43 5.95 10.20
N GLN A 147 -4.91 6.75 11.14
CA GLN A 147 -5.15 8.19 11.13
C GLN A 147 -4.62 8.82 9.84
N ALA A 148 -3.41 8.47 9.40
CA ALA A 148 -2.87 8.97 8.13
C ALA A 148 -3.70 8.50 6.92
N LEU A 149 -4.19 7.25 6.93
CA LEU A 149 -5.04 6.69 5.87
C LEU A 149 -6.51 7.16 5.91
N SER A 150 -6.91 7.99 6.87
CA SER A 150 -8.28 8.54 6.90
C SER A 150 -8.56 9.44 5.68
N GLU A 151 -7.55 10.21 5.28
CA GLU A 151 -7.62 11.17 4.17
C GLU A 151 -6.94 10.66 2.90
N SER A 152 -6.37 9.44 2.89
CA SER A 152 -5.59 8.90 1.74
C SER A 152 -5.64 7.38 1.66
N MET A 153 -5.36 6.81 0.49
CA MET A 153 -5.19 5.37 0.29
C MET A 153 -3.77 4.88 0.54
N ALA A 154 -2.81 5.78 0.72
CA ALA A 154 -1.44 5.44 1.08
C ALA A 154 -0.87 6.44 2.09
N CYS A 155 0.10 6.00 2.87
CA CYS A 155 0.85 6.87 3.77
C CYS A 155 2.31 6.43 3.91
N LEU A 156 3.15 7.37 4.30
CA LEU A 156 4.48 7.08 4.81
C LEU A 156 4.40 6.73 6.30
N LEU A 157 5.26 5.84 6.75
CA LEU A 157 5.42 5.44 8.13
C LEU A 157 6.75 5.99 8.64
N ALA A 158 6.66 6.98 9.51
CA ALA A 158 7.74 7.56 10.30
C ALA A 158 8.92 6.62 10.59
N ASN A 159 10.12 6.90 10.07
CA ASN A 159 11.34 6.08 10.30
C ASN A 159 11.17 4.58 9.98
N HIS A 160 10.32 4.26 9.01
CA HIS A 160 9.91 2.88 8.76
C HIS A 160 9.79 2.57 7.26
N GLY A 161 8.79 3.11 6.56
CA GLY A 161 8.52 2.73 5.16
C GLY A 161 7.25 3.36 4.62
N GLN A 162 6.51 2.64 3.79
CA GLN A 162 5.22 3.06 3.26
C GLN A 162 4.14 1.98 3.42
N LEU A 163 2.89 2.40 3.39
CA LEU A 163 1.71 1.55 3.42
C LEU A 163 0.76 2.00 2.31
N ALA A 164 0.33 1.08 1.46
CA ALA A 164 -0.59 1.34 0.36
C ALA A 164 -1.78 0.37 0.41
N THR A 165 -2.98 0.90 0.17
CA THR A 165 -4.23 0.15 0.16
C THR A 165 -4.82 0.07 -1.24
N GLY A 166 -5.66 -0.93 -1.50
CA GLY A 166 -6.36 -1.05 -2.77
C GLY A 166 -7.57 -1.97 -2.69
N ARG A 167 -8.45 -1.86 -3.69
CA ARG A 167 -9.58 -2.77 -3.89
C ARG A 167 -9.19 -4.18 -4.34
N ASP A 168 -7.93 -4.35 -4.74
CA ASP A 168 -7.29 -5.59 -5.15
C ASP A 168 -5.76 -5.41 -5.06
N LEU A 169 -5.02 -6.52 -5.15
CA LEU A 169 -3.55 -6.55 -5.06
C LEU A 169 -2.88 -5.72 -6.15
N ALA A 170 -3.44 -5.68 -7.36
CA ALA A 170 -2.87 -4.93 -8.47
C ALA A 170 -2.95 -3.42 -8.21
N ALA A 171 -4.07 -2.93 -7.68
CA ALA A 171 -4.26 -1.54 -7.29
C ALA A 171 -3.34 -1.15 -6.12
N ALA A 172 -3.24 -1.98 -5.08
CA ALA A 172 -2.37 -1.72 -3.93
C ALA A 172 -0.88 -1.67 -4.34
N LEU A 173 -0.44 -2.63 -5.18
CA LEU A 173 0.93 -2.65 -5.71
C LEU A 173 1.22 -1.41 -6.57
N LYS A 174 0.30 -1.05 -7.48
CA LYS A 174 0.46 0.12 -8.34
C LYS A 174 0.53 1.42 -7.53
N LEU A 175 -0.27 1.52 -6.46
CA LEU A 175 -0.21 2.67 -5.57
C LEU A 175 1.13 2.73 -4.81
N ALA A 176 1.65 1.59 -4.34
CA ALA A 176 2.98 1.54 -3.72
C ALA A 176 4.11 1.97 -4.67
N GLU A 177 4.03 1.58 -5.96
CA GLU A 177 4.94 2.07 -7.00
C GLU A 177 4.85 3.59 -7.17
N LEU A 178 3.63 4.12 -7.25
CA LEU A 178 3.40 5.55 -7.39
C LEU A 178 3.93 6.33 -6.19
N VAL A 179 3.73 5.85 -4.96
CA VAL A 179 4.26 6.48 -3.75
C VAL A 179 5.79 6.59 -3.83
N GLU A 180 6.48 5.53 -4.28
CA GLU A 180 7.93 5.56 -4.45
C GLU A 180 8.36 6.54 -5.56
N GLU A 181 7.63 6.58 -6.68
CA GLU A 181 7.87 7.54 -7.76
C GLU A 181 7.73 8.99 -7.28
N GLN A 182 6.64 9.30 -6.58
CA GLN A 182 6.42 10.64 -6.03
C GLN A 182 7.45 10.97 -4.95
N ALA A 183 7.85 10.00 -4.13
CA ALA A 183 8.91 10.19 -3.14
C ALA A 183 10.26 10.54 -3.80
N HIS A 184 10.62 9.82 -4.87
CA HIS A 184 11.84 10.06 -5.63
C HIS A 184 11.85 11.46 -6.26
N CYS A 185 10.77 11.84 -6.94
CA CYS A 185 10.61 13.17 -7.51
C CYS A 185 10.72 14.26 -6.44
N TYR A 186 10.00 14.13 -5.32
CA TYR A 186 10.02 15.12 -4.25
C TYR A 186 11.42 15.24 -3.65
N TRP A 187 12.08 14.12 -3.33
CA TRP A 187 13.45 14.11 -2.85
C TRP A 187 14.42 14.81 -3.82
N GLY A 188 14.27 14.55 -5.13
CA GLY A 188 15.06 15.22 -6.16
C GLY A 188 14.82 16.73 -6.19
N THR A 189 13.57 17.18 -6.10
CA THR A 189 13.23 18.62 -6.07
C THR A 189 13.88 19.35 -4.89
N LEU A 190 13.95 18.70 -3.72
CA LEU A 190 14.57 19.27 -2.52
C LEU A 190 16.06 19.56 -2.72
N SER A 191 16.74 18.83 -3.60
CA SER A 191 18.16 19.05 -3.92
C SER A 191 18.41 20.25 -4.86
N ILE A 192 17.37 20.78 -5.50
CA ILE A 192 17.47 21.86 -6.50
C ILE A 192 16.63 23.10 -6.16
N GLY A 193 16.31 23.30 -4.88
CA GLY A 193 15.58 24.48 -4.39
C GLY A 193 14.15 24.22 -3.91
N GLY A 194 13.67 22.98 -3.99
CA GLY A 194 12.33 22.57 -3.59
C GLY A 194 11.30 22.66 -4.73
N PRO A 195 10.15 22.00 -4.57
CA PRO A 195 9.10 22.02 -5.59
C PRO A 195 8.26 23.30 -5.50
N VAL A 196 7.63 23.66 -6.62
CA VAL A 196 6.45 24.53 -6.62
C VAL A 196 5.23 23.63 -6.40
N LEU A 197 4.40 23.97 -5.42
CA LEU A 197 3.22 23.18 -5.09
C LEU A 197 2.03 23.62 -5.95
N LEU A 198 1.22 22.65 -6.34
CA LEU A 198 -0.10 22.90 -6.88
C LEU A 198 -1.00 23.43 -5.78
N ASP A 199 -1.80 24.43 -6.10
CA ASP A 199 -2.82 24.94 -5.19
C ASP A 199 -4.08 24.06 -5.19
N THR A 200 -5.02 24.37 -4.29
CA THR A 200 -6.27 23.63 -4.14
C THR A 200 -7.10 23.63 -5.43
N GLU A 201 -7.20 24.75 -6.14
CA GLU A 201 -7.98 24.85 -7.38
C GLU A 201 -7.39 23.94 -8.48
N GLN A 202 -6.06 23.89 -8.58
CA GLN A 202 -5.36 23.00 -9.50
C GLN A 202 -5.55 21.53 -9.14
N MET A 203 -5.53 21.18 -7.85
CA MET A 203 -5.74 19.81 -7.40
C MET A 203 -7.20 19.34 -7.54
N ASP A 204 -8.17 20.21 -7.28
CA ASP A 204 -9.59 19.96 -7.54
C ASP A 204 -9.81 19.64 -9.03
N ALA A 205 -9.24 20.44 -9.93
CA ALA A 205 -9.31 20.20 -11.36
C ALA A 205 -8.66 18.86 -11.79
N VAL A 206 -7.60 18.43 -11.09
CA VAL A 206 -6.94 17.14 -11.32
C VAL A 206 -7.84 15.99 -10.86
N GLN A 207 -8.46 16.09 -9.69
CA GLN A 207 -9.39 15.06 -9.18
C GLN A 207 -10.59 14.89 -10.13
N ASP A 208 -11.15 16.00 -10.60
CA ASP A 208 -12.21 15.99 -11.62
C ASP A 208 -11.74 15.31 -12.92
N ALA A 209 -10.53 15.63 -13.39
CA ALA A 209 -9.96 15.02 -14.59
C ALA A 209 -9.73 13.50 -14.42
N PHE A 210 -9.31 13.04 -13.25
CA PHE A 210 -9.09 11.62 -12.95
C PHE A 210 -10.38 10.78 -13.10
N THR A 211 -11.54 11.35 -12.76
CA THR A 211 -12.84 10.69 -12.93
C THR A 211 -13.10 10.28 -14.39
N HIS A 212 -12.56 11.06 -15.33
CA HIS A 212 -12.73 10.85 -16.76
C HIS A 212 -11.49 10.26 -17.46
N TYR A 213 -10.40 10.05 -16.73
CA TYR A 213 -9.09 9.64 -17.25
C TYR A 213 -8.98 8.12 -17.48
N GLY A 214 -8.13 7.73 -18.44
CA GLY A 214 -7.91 6.34 -18.86
C GLY A 214 -8.81 5.88 -20.01
N GLN A 215 -8.42 4.78 -20.66
CA GLN A 215 -9.19 4.23 -21.79
C GLN A 215 -10.61 3.86 -21.33
N GLN A 216 -11.62 4.49 -21.94
CA GLN A 216 -13.02 4.12 -21.75
C GLN A 216 -13.26 2.83 -22.53
N ALA A 217 -14.13 1.95 -22.04
CA ALA A 217 -14.28 0.56 -22.50
C ALA A 217 -14.91 0.42 -23.91
N THR A 218 -14.25 0.99 -24.92
CA THR A 218 -14.62 0.89 -26.34
C THR A 218 -13.80 -0.17 -27.07
N ARG A 219 -12.71 -0.67 -26.48
CA ARG A 219 -11.88 -1.77 -27.01
C ARG A 219 -11.58 -2.81 -25.93
N GLY A 220 -12.14 -4.01 -26.08
CA GLY A 220 -12.08 -5.08 -25.06
C GLY A 220 -10.69 -5.67 -24.80
N ASP A 221 -9.72 -5.43 -25.68
CA ASP A 221 -8.32 -5.85 -25.56
C ASP A 221 -7.49 -4.96 -24.61
N LEU A 222 -7.97 -3.74 -24.32
CA LEU A 222 -7.29 -2.76 -23.46
C LEU A 222 -8.07 -2.45 -22.17
N ALA A 223 -9.15 -3.17 -21.91
CA ALA A 223 -9.97 -3.03 -20.71
C ALA A 223 -9.14 -3.42 -19.48
N GLY A 224 -8.67 -2.41 -18.73
CA GLY A 224 -7.75 -2.57 -17.59
C GLY A 224 -6.53 -1.64 -17.65
N GLY A 225 -6.28 -1.00 -18.80
CA GLY A 225 -5.22 -0.03 -18.99
C GLY A 225 -5.43 1.25 -18.17
N ASN A 226 -4.61 1.41 -17.14
CA ASN A 226 -4.20 2.67 -16.55
C ASN A 226 -5.29 3.57 -15.92
N LYS A 227 -6.26 2.99 -15.21
CA LYS A 227 -7.08 3.77 -14.27
C LYS A 227 -6.40 3.78 -12.91
N PHE A 228 -5.91 4.94 -12.49
CA PHE A 228 -5.78 5.23 -11.06
C PHE A 228 -7.18 5.49 -10.55
N GLN A 229 -7.52 4.92 -9.41
CA GLN A 229 -8.83 5.14 -8.80
C GLN A 229 -8.67 6.31 -7.85
N VAL A 230 -9.37 7.39 -8.14
CA VAL A 230 -9.60 8.49 -7.20
C VAL A 230 -10.97 8.25 -6.59
#